data_AF-A0A8D7A944-F1
#
_entry.id   AF-A0A8D7A944-F1
#
_cell.length_a   1.000
_cell.length_b   1.000
_cell.length_c   1.000
_cell.angle_alpha   90.00
_cell.angle_beta   90.00
_cell.angle_gamma   90.00
#
_symmetry.space_group_name_H-M   'P 1'
#
loop_
_entity.id
_entity.type
_entity.pdbx_description
1 polymer ?
#
loop_
_entity_poly.entity_id
_entity_poly.type
_entity_poly.pdbx_seq_one_letter_code
_entity_poly.pdbx_strand_id
1 'polypeptide(L)'
;MLRHLLLLLQRLRRLLQHLRVRLRRRRVACDPDAPALLLPPEALLFPFDNRTAKAKAWAKLKHHHVPNPLPCGDNCGVSINGHIVSNYRNGWTARITLFNRKGYTFKDWFVTVEMDKAYLGFQKAYSFNGTKLEGPGRLNKTVFLRGLEGLNYLTAGTDGKNPTVDPRVPGKQQSVISFTKKGTPGINIVKGEGFPTRLYFDGEECALPDEIP
;
A
#
# COMPACT_ATOMS: atom_id res chain seq x y z
N MET A 1 6.75 -26.35 -55.99
CA MET A 1 6.52 -26.76 -54.58
C MET A 1 6.77 -25.65 -53.55
N LEU A 2 7.83 -24.84 -53.66
CA LEU A 2 8.18 -23.83 -52.63
C LEU A 2 7.14 -22.72 -52.41
N ARG A 3 6.45 -22.27 -53.48
CA ARG A 3 5.42 -21.21 -53.38
C ARG A 3 4.17 -21.66 -52.61
N HIS A 4 3.79 -22.94 -52.69
CA HIS A 4 2.65 -23.45 -51.95
C HIS A 4 2.95 -23.58 -50.45
N LEU A 5 4.17 -23.97 -50.10
CA LEU A 5 4.62 -24.03 -48.71
C LEU A 5 4.66 -22.64 -48.06
N LEU A 6 5.07 -21.61 -48.81
CA LEU A 6 5.11 -20.22 -48.33
C LEU A 6 3.70 -19.66 -48.08
N LEU A 7 2.74 -19.97 -48.96
CA LEU A 7 1.33 -19.59 -48.81
C LEU A 7 0.66 -20.28 -47.61
N LEU A 8 0.97 -21.56 -47.37
CA LEU A 8 0.53 -22.30 -46.20
C LEU A 8 1.11 -21.74 -44.90
N LEU A 9 2.40 -21.41 -44.87
CA LEU A 9 3.05 -20.77 -43.72
C LEU A 9 2.51 -19.36 -43.43
N GLN A 10 2.20 -18.57 -44.47
CA GLN A 10 1.58 -17.25 -44.31
C GLN A 10 0.13 -17.35 -43.82
N ARG A 11 -0.64 -18.35 -44.27
CA ARG A 11 -2.00 -18.62 -43.74
C ARG A 11 -1.98 -19.12 -42.30
N LEU A 12 -1.03 -19.99 -41.94
CA LEU A 12 -0.83 -20.43 -40.54
C LEU A 12 -0.39 -19.28 -39.63
N ARG A 13 0.49 -18.38 -40.09
CA ARG A 13 0.85 -17.15 -39.36
C ARG A 13 -0.36 -16.22 -39.13
N ARG A 14 -1.25 -16.07 -40.12
CA ARG A 14 -2.49 -15.28 -39.96
C ARG A 14 -3.50 -15.96 -39.03
N LEU A 15 -3.63 -17.29 -39.07
CA LEU A 15 -4.47 -18.03 -38.13
C LEU A 15 -3.96 -17.93 -36.68
N LEU A 16 -2.64 -18.01 -36.49
CA LEU A 16 -2.01 -17.85 -35.17
C LEU A 16 -2.04 -16.40 -34.65
N GLN A 17 -2.12 -15.39 -35.52
CA GLN A 17 -2.31 -13.99 -35.13
C GLN A 17 -3.75 -13.64 -34.73
N HIS A 18 -4.75 -14.42 -35.15
CA HIS A 18 -6.16 -14.23 -34.74
C HIS A 18 -6.56 -14.99 -33.46
N LEU A 19 -5.70 -15.87 -32.93
CA LEU A 19 -5.96 -16.63 -31.69
C LEU A 19 -5.33 -16.03 -30.43
N ARG A 20 -4.77 -14.81 -30.51
CA ARG A 20 -4.35 -14.05 -29.31
C ARG A 20 -5.33 -12.93 -29.02
N VAL A 21 -5.84 -12.97 -27.79
CA VAL A 21 -6.59 -11.92 -27.08
C VAL A 21 -8.11 -11.89 -27.34
N ARG A 22 -8.83 -12.69 -26.53
CA ARG A 22 -9.99 -12.20 -25.76
C ARG A 22 -10.40 -13.13 -24.61
N LEU A 23 -9.44 -13.61 -23.83
CA LEU A 23 -9.73 -13.84 -22.41
C LEU A 23 -9.70 -12.47 -21.72
N ARG A 24 -10.73 -11.64 -21.97
CA ARG A 24 -11.10 -10.60 -21.00
C ARG A 24 -11.58 -11.38 -19.78
N ARG A 25 -10.65 -11.70 -18.88
CA ARG A 25 -10.98 -11.96 -17.47
C ARG A 25 -11.89 -10.79 -17.10
N ARG A 26 -13.17 -11.06 -16.85
CA ARG A 26 -14.13 -10.03 -16.44
C ARG A 26 -13.54 -9.46 -15.15
N ARG A 27 -12.85 -8.32 -15.22
CA ARG A 27 -12.53 -7.58 -14.00
C ARG A 27 -13.89 -7.23 -13.46
N VAL A 28 -14.24 -7.81 -12.32
CA VAL A 28 -15.40 -7.36 -11.55
C VAL A 28 -15.20 -5.85 -11.40
N ALA A 29 -16.16 -5.07 -11.88
CA ALA A 29 -16.10 -3.62 -11.70
C ALA A 29 -16.00 -3.36 -10.19
N CYS A 30 -15.09 -2.49 -9.80
CA CYS A 30 -15.01 -1.98 -8.43
C CYS A 30 -15.56 -0.55 -8.41
N ASP A 31 -15.98 -0.12 -7.24
CA ASP A 31 -16.44 1.23 -6.98
C ASP A 31 -15.35 1.99 -6.19
N PRO A 32 -14.77 3.08 -6.73
CA PRO A 32 -13.77 3.86 -6.02
C PRO A 32 -14.33 4.64 -4.83
N ASP A 33 -15.65 4.87 -4.80
CA ASP A 33 -16.34 5.64 -3.77
C ASP A 33 -17.02 4.73 -2.73
N ALA A 34 -16.95 3.41 -2.91
CA ALA A 34 -17.48 2.46 -1.94
C ALA A 34 -16.61 2.44 -0.67
N PRO A 35 -17.21 2.34 0.53
CA PRO A 35 -16.47 2.27 1.79
C PRO A 35 -15.47 1.12 1.82
N ALA A 36 -14.29 1.39 2.39
CA ALA A 36 -13.26 0.38 2.58
C ALA A 36 -13.76 -0.79 3.46
N LEU A 37 -13.39 -2.02 3.10
CA LEU A 37 -13.69 -3.19 3.93
C LEU A 37 -12.62 -3.36 5.02
N LEU A 38 -13.07 -3.41 6.28
CA LEU A 38 -12.20 -3.70 7.40
C LEU A 38 -11.57 -5.09 7.28
N LEU A 39 -10.27 -5.16 7.56
CA LEU A 39 -9.50 -6.40 7.55
C LEU A 39 -9.33 -6.94 8.97
N PRO A 40 -9.40 -8.27 9.18
CA PRO A 40 -9.00 -8.85 10.45
C PRO A 40 -7.49 -8.63 10.65
N PRO A 41 -6.99 -8.52 11.91
CA PRO A 41 -5.59 -8.21 12.19
C PRO A 41 -4.59 -9.15 11.49
N GLU A 42 -4.93 -10.43 11.34
CA GLU A 42 -4.06 -11.42 10.72
C GLU A 42 -3.90 -11.17 9.22
N ALA A 43 -4.89 -10.55 8.55
CA ALA A 43 -4.87 -10.28 7.11
C ALA A 43 -3.81 -9.25 6.69
N LEU A 44 -3.26 -8.47 7.64
CA LEU A 44 -2.18 -7.52 7.38
C LEU A 44 -0.95 -8.19 6.76
N LEU A 45 -0.70 -9.46 7.08
CA LEU A 45 0.44 -10.21 6.55
C LEU A 45 0.13 -10.99 5.27
N PHE A 46 -1.15 -11.20 4.93
CA PHE A 46 -1.55 -11.98 3.75
C PHE A 46 -1.48 -11.18 2.44
N PRO A 47 -1.21 -11.83 1.30
CA PRO A 47 -1.28 -11.21 -0.03
C PRO A 47 -2.67 -10.63 -0.34
N PHE A 48 -2.70 -9.55 -1.14
CA PHE A 48 -3.92 -8.82 -1.50
C PHE A 48 -5.02 -9.74 -2.07
N ASP A 49 -4.64 -10.69 -2.93
CA ASP A 49 -5.57 -11.63 -3.57
C ASP A 49 -6.43 -12.41 -2.54
N ASN A 50 -5.87 -12.69 -1.37
CA ASN A 50 -6.54 -13.42 -0.30
C ASN A 50 -7.23 -12.51 0.73
N ARG A 51 -6.95 -11.19 0.69
CA ARG A 51 -7.54 -10.23 1.63
C ARG A 51 -9.02 -10.03 1.35
N THR A 52 -9.47 -10.02 0.09
CA THR A 52 -10.90 -9.83 -0.25
C THR A 52 -11.80 -10.89 0.38
N ALA A 53 -11.40 -12.17 0.30
CA ALA A 53 -12.16 -13.26 0.91
C ALA A 53 -12.21 -13.12 2.45
N LYS A 54 -11.07 -12.76 3.07
CA LYS A 54 -10.97 -12.52 4.51
C LYS A 54 -11.80 -11.30 4.95
N ALA A 55 -11.79 -10.21 4.20
CA ALA A 55 -12.60 -9.01 4.47
C ALA A 55 -14.10 -9.33 4.44
N LYS A 56 -14.56 -10.08 3.42
CA LYS A 56 -15.96 -10.54 3.35
C LYS A 56 -16.36 -11.43 4.51
N ALA A 57 -15.51 -12.40 4.85
CA ALA A 57 -15.75 -13.29 5.99
C ALA A 57 -15.78 -12.52 7.31
N TRP A 58 -14.86 -11.57 7.49
CA TRP A 58 -14.79 -10.70 8.67
C TRP A 58 -16.02 -9.80 8.77
N ALA A 59 -16.42 -9.16 7.67
CA ALA A 59 -17.63 -8.36 7.62
C ALA A 59 -18.87 -9.18 8.00
N LYS A 60 -18.98 -10.42 7.51
CA LYS A 60 -20.07 -11.33 7.91
C LYS A 60 -20.05 -11.64 9.41
N LEU A 61 -18.86 -11.92 9.98
CA LEU A 61 -18.71 -12.23 11.42
C LEU A 61 -18.99 -11.03 12.32
N LYS A 62 -18.68 -9.82 11.85
CA LYS A 62 -18.85 -8.56 12.58
C LYS A 62 -20.15 -7.82 12.23
N HIS A 63 -20.99 -8.43 11.38
CA HIS A 63 -22.22 -7.84 10.87
C HIS A 63 -22.02 -6.48 10.18
N HIS A 64 -20.88 -6.28 9.51
CA HIS A 64 -20.63 -5.11 8.68
C HIS A 64 -21.24 -5.28 7.29
N HIS A 65 -21.70 -4.18 6.73
CA HIS A 65 -22.17 -4.13 5.35
C HIS A 65 -21.02 -4.44 4.37
N VAL A 66 -21.32 -5.17 3.30
CA VAL A 66 -20.39 -5.44 2.21
C VAL A 66 -20.94 -4.78 0.94
N PRO A 67 -20.29 -3.73 0.42
CA PRO A 67 -20.73 -3.06 -0.80
C PRO A 67 -20.75 -3.99 -2.02
N ASN A 68 -21.64 -3.70 -2.96
CA ASN A 68 -21.70 -4.33 -4.27
C ASN A 68 -22.01 -3.24 -5.33
N PRO A 69 -21.02 -2.76 -6.10
CA PRO A 69 -19.68 -3.33 -6.30
C PRO A 69 -18.76 -3.21 -5.08
N LEU A 70 -17.71 -4.02 -5.02
CA LEU A 70 -16.70 -3.92 -3.96
C LEU A 70 -15.85 -2.65 -4.12
N PRO A 71 -15.26 -2.14 -3.03
CA PRO A 71 -14.29 -1.05 -3.12
C PRO A 71 -13.10 -1.44 -4.00
N CYS A 72 -12.57 -0.45 -4.71
CA CYS A 72 -11.33 -0.61 -5.46
C CYS A 72 -10.13 -0.87 -4.52
N GLY A 73 -9.04 -1.40 -5.07
CA GLY A 73 -7.79 -1.55 -4.32
C GLY A 73 -7.21 -0.18 -3.95
N ASP A 74 -6.25 -0.17 -3.04
CA ASP A 74 -5.62 1.04 -2.50
C ASP A 74 -4.74 1.81 -3.51
N ASN A 75 -4.65 1.34 -4.75
CA ASN A 75 -3.80 1.87 -5.83
C ASN A 75 -2.32 2.07 -5.42
N CYS A 76 -1.86 1.38 -4.38
CA CYS A 76 -0.54 1.59 -3.82
C CYS A 76 0.45 0.55 -4.40
N GLY A 77 1.65 0.99 -4.77
CA GLY A 77 2.70 0.10 -5.31
C GLY A 77 3.12 -1.00 -4.33
N VAL A 78 2.94 -0.77 -3.03
CA VAL A 78 3.25 -1.66 -1.91
C VAL A 78 2.13 -1.60 -0.86
N SER A 79 2.05 -2.59 0.04
CA SER A 79 1.14 -2.46 1.19
C SER A 79 1.81 -1.66 2.30
N ILE A 80 1.12 -0.64 2.83
CA ILE A 80 1.65 0.24 3.88
C ILE A 80 0.76 0.15 5.11
N ASN A 81 1.37 -0.15 6.25
CA ASN A 81 0.68 -0.21 7.53
C ASN A 81 1.21 0.90 8.45
N GLY A 82 0.29 1.71 8.99
CA GLY A 82 0.55 2.70 10.02
C GLY A 82 -0.07 2.29 11.35
N HIS A 83 0.66 2.39 12.45
CA HIS A 83 0.18 2.05 13.79
C HIS A 83 0.70 3.06 14.83
N ILE A 84 -0.20 3.65 15.62
CA ILE A 84 0.20 4.47 16.78
C ILE A 84 0.77 3.54 17.86
N VAL A 85 2.05 3.67 18.17
CA VAL A 85 2.75 2.79 19.12
C VAL A 85 2.62 3.29 20.55
N SER A 86 2.72 4.60 20.76
CA SER A 86 2.62 5.19 22.09
C SER A 86 2.09 6.62 22.03
N ASN A 87 1.36 7.03 23.06
CA ASN A 87 0.82 8.37 23.21
C ASN A 87 1.02 8.84 24.65
N TYR A 88 1.94 9.75 24.89
CA TYR A 88 2.33 10.24 26.21
C TYR A 88 2.17 11.76 26.32
N ARG A 89 2.48 12.32 27.49
CA ARG A 89 2.18 13.74 27.81
C ARG A 89 2.76 14.72 26.78
N ASN A 90 4.02 14.54 26.40
CA ASN A 90 4.78 15.51 25.61
C ASN A 90 4.99 15.09 24.13
N GLY A 91 4.48 13.93 23.74
CA GLY A 91 4.74 13.35 22.42
C GLY A 91 4.02 12.04 22.20
N TRP A 92 4.26 11.45 21.05
CA TRP A 92 3.69 10.17 20.63
C TRP A 92 4.58 9.55 19.55
N THR A 93 4.42 8.25 19.32
CA THR A 93 5.16 7.55 18.28
C THR A 93 4.24 6.74 17.39
N ALA A 94 4.58 6.63 16.11
CA ALA A 94 3.92 5.77 15.15
C ALA A 94 4.94 4.84 14.50
N ARG A 95 4.50 3.65 14.11
CA ARG A 95 5.26 2.72 13.28
C ARG A 95 4.65 2.73 11.90
N ILE A 96 5.51 2.94 10.90
CA ILE A 96 5.19 2.70 9.49
C ILE A 96 5.90 1.42 9.05
N THR A 97 5.23 0.59 8.26
CA THR A 97 5.81 -0.62 7.68
C THR A 97 5.40 -0.75 6.22
N LEU A 98 6.38 -0.92 5.35
CA LEU A 98 6.24 -1.12 3.92
C LEU A 98 6.41 -2.61 3.60
N PHE A 99 5.48 -3.17 2.84
CA PHE A 99 5.50 -4.56 2.41
C PHE A 99 5.49 -4.65 0.87
N ASN A 100 6.60 -5.07 0.30
CA ASN A 100 6.71 -5.34 -1.13
C ASN A 100 6.34 -6.80 -1.44
N ARG A 101 5.23 -6.97 -2.16
CA ARG A 101 4.73 -8.28 -2.61
C ARG A 101 5.08 -8.58 -4.07
N LYS A 102 5.71 -7.64 -4.77
CA LYS A 102 6.13 -7.79 -6.16
C LYS A 102 7.33 -8.72 -6.24
N GLY A 103 7.56 -9.25 -7.44
CA GLY A 103 8.74 -10.08 -7.75
C GLY A 103 10.01 -9.29 -8.03
N TYR A 104 10.00 -7.98 -7.85
CA TYR A 104 11.15 -7.11 -8.06
C TYR A 104 11.38 -6.22 -6.84
N THR A 105 12.61 -5.74 -6.70
CA THR A 105 13.04 -4.84 -5.63
C THR A 105 12.82 -3.39 -6.04
N PHE A 106 12.21 -2.58 -5.15
CA PHE A 106 12.20 -1.13 -5.31
C PHE A 106 13.52 -0.57 -4.77
N LYS A 107 14.26 0.14 -5.63
CA LYS A 107 15.50 0.85 -5.26
C LYS A 107 15.17 2.32 -5.07
N ASP A 108 15.82 2.96 -4.11
CA ASP A 108 15.64 4.40 -3.84
C ASP A 108 14.17 4.77 -3.62
N TRP A 109 13.42 3.84 -3.04
CA TRP A 109 12.00 4.02 -2.78
C TRP A 109 11.78 5.23 -1.85
N PHE A 110 10.65 5.90 -2.03
CA PHE A 110 10.22 6.96 -1.14
C PHE A 110 8.72 6.90 -0.85
N VAL A 111 8.36 7.47 0.29
CA VAL A 111 6.98 7.70 0.71
C VAL A 111 6.82 9.15 1.10
N THR A 112 5.79 9.82 0.61
CA THR A 112 5.36 11.10 1.18
C THR A 112 4.13 10.88 2.03
N VAL A 113 4.17 11.42 3.24
CA VAL A 113 3.10 11.31 4.23
C VAL A 113 2.60 12.70 4.54
N GLU A 114 1.41 13.03 4.07
CA GLU A 114 0.77 14.29 4.42
C GLU A 114 0.03 14.16 5.74
N MET A 115 0.29 15.11 6.64
CA MET A 115 -0.26 15.12 7.99
C MET A 115 -0.86 16.48 8.29
N ASP A 116 -2.18 16.56 8.43
CA ASP A 116 -2.84 17.85 8.60
C ASP A 116 -2.50 18.51 9.96
N LYS A 117 -2.76 17.80 11.07
CA LYS A 117 -2.55 18.34 12.43
C LYS A 117 -1.22 17.94 13.06
N ALA A 118 -0.66 16.82 12.63
CA ALA A 118 0.52 16.21 13.25
C ALA A 118 1.85 16.70 12.67
N TYR A 119 1.86 17.32 11.48
CA TYR A 119 3.07 17.67 10.74
C TYR A 119 4.06 18.50 11.58
N LEU A 120 3.59 19.57 12.23
CA LEU A 120 4.45 20.43 13.06
C LEU A 120 5.15 19.65 14.18
N GLY A 121 4.51 18.58 14.66
CA GLY A 121 5.03 17.69 15.68
C GLY A 121 6.11 16.72 15.20
N PHE A 122 6.30 16.49 13.89
CA PHE A 122 7.29 15.51 13.41
C PHE A 122 8.70 15.84 13.92
N GLN A 123 9.36 14.84 14.51
CA GLN A 123 10.73 14.95 15.02
C GLN A 123 11.71 14.12 14.18
N LYS A 124 11.51 12.79 14.11
CA LYS A 124 12.48 11.90 13.48
C LYS A 124 11.85 10.58 13.06
N ALA A 125 12.29 10.04 11.93
CA ALA A 125 12.17 8.61 11.60
C ALA A 125 13.49 7.90 11.97
N TYR A 126 13.42 6.75 12.64
CA TYR A 126 14.61 6.10 13.21
C TYR A 126 15.34 5.17 12.25
N SER A 127 14.60 4.42 11.44
CA SER A 127 15.16 3.45 10.49
C SER A 127 15.03 3.90 9.03
N PHE A 128 14.39 5.05 8.81
CA PHE A 128 14.28 5.75 7.54
C PHE A 128 14.91 7.13 7.67
N ASN A 129 15.32 7.74 6.57
CA ASN A 129 15.59 9.17 6.52
C ASN A 129 14.25 9.90 6.32
N GLY A 130 13.84 10.70 7.30
CA GLY A 130 12.60 11.46 7.26
C GLY A 130 12.87 12.96 7.30
N THR A 131 12.33 13.70 6.34
CA THR A 131 12.52 15.14 6.19
C THR A 131 11.17 15.84 6.02
N LYS A 132 10.99 16.95 6.73
CA LYS A 132 9.85 17.84 6.50
C LYS A 132 10.04 18.55 5.15
N LEU A 133 9.02 18.54 4.30
CA LEU A 133 9.06 19.31 3.07
C LEU A 133 8.68 20.77 3.35
N GLU A 134 9.42 21.69 2.73
CA GLU A 134 9.14 23.11 2.80
C GLU A 134 8.62 23.57 1.44
N GLY A 135 7.59 24.42 1.44
CA GLY A 135 7.01 24.94 0.22
C GLY A 135 5.55 25.35 0.37
N PRO A 136 4.95 25.94 -0.67
CA PRO A 136 3.57 26.38 -0.63
C PRO A 136 2.58 25.21 -0.62
N GLY A 137 1.34 25.51 -0.23
CA GLY A 137 0.23 24.57 -0.35
C GLY A 137 0.40 23.34 0.52
N ARG A 138 0.49 22.15 -0.08
CA ARG A 138 0.52 20.86 0.62
C ARG A 138 1.91 20.48 1.12
N LEU A 139 2.96 21.05 0.55
CA LEU A 139 4.34 20.68 0.89
C LEU A 139 4.63 20.98 2.37
N ASN A 140 4.12 22.09 2.91
CA ASN A 140 4.24 22.45 4.33
C ASN A 140 3.45 21.55 5.31
N LYS A 141 2.84 20.45 4.83
CA LYS A 141 2.18 19.42 5.64
C LYS A 141 2.73 18.03 5.37
N THR A 142 3.79 17.92 4.56
CA THR A 142 4.27 16.64 4.03
C THR A 142 5.61 16.26 4.63
N VAL A 143 5.69 15.04 5.16
CA VAL A 143 6.94 14.40 5.55
C VAL A 143 7.38 13.47 4.43
N PHE A 144 8.58 13.68 3.91
CA PHE A 144 9.24 12.81 2.94
C PHE A 144 10.07 11.76 3.66
N LEU A 145 9.79 10.48 3.42
CA LEU A 145 10.47 9.33 3.98
C LEU A 145 11.17 8.56 2.87
N ARG A 146 12.42 8.20 3.07
CA ARG A 146 13.18 7.32 2.18
C ARG A 146 14.07 6.38 2.98
N GLY A 147 14.57 5.33 2.34
CA GLY A 147 15.56 4.46 2.96
C GLY A 147 16.84 5.21 3.34
N LEU A 148 17.54 4.71 4.36
CA LEU A 148 18.90 5.15 4.67
C LEU A 148 19.85 4.71 3.56
N GLU A 149 20.98 5.39 3.42
CA GLU A 149 22.03 4.99 2.48
C GLU A 149 22.46 3.54 2.75
N GLY A 150 22.50 2.71 1.70
CA GLY A 150 22.75 1.26 1.80
C GLY A 150 21.56 0.41 2.26
N LEU A 151 20.48 1.03 2.77
CA LEU A 151 19.24 0.37 3.21
C LEU A 151 18.00 0.83 2.41
N ASN A 152 18.21 1.49 1.28
CA ASN A 152 17.24 2.03 0.33
C ASN A 152 16.68 1.01 -0.67
N TYR A 153 16.74 -0.28 -0.32
CA TYR A 153 16.25 -1.39 -1.14
C TYR A 153 15.09 -2.09 -0.47
N LEU A 154 13.86 -1.87 -0.95
CA LEU A 154 12.70 -2.62 -0.51
C LEU A 154 12.61 -3.89 -1.35
N THR A 155 13.21 -4.97 -0.82
CA THR A 155 13.40 -6.25 -1.50
C THR A 155 12.12 -6.86 -2.03
N ALA A 156 12.22 -7.66 -3.09
CA ALA A 156 11.11 -8.42 -3.64
C ALA A 156 10.53 -9.39 -2.59
N GLY A 157 9.24 -9.70 -2.73
CA GLY A 157 8.66 -10.81 -1.98
C GLY A 157 9.28 -12.15 -2.40
N THR A 158 9.40 -13.10 -1.49
CA THR A 158 9.91 -14.45 -1.74
C THR A 158 8.85 -15.50 -1.45
N ASP A 159 8.98 -16.69 -2.02
CA ASP A 159 8.06 -17.78 -1.72
C ASP A 159 8.10 -18.16 -0.24
N GLY A 160 6.98 -18.71 0.25
CA GLY A 160 6.92 -19.30 1.58
C GLY A 160 7.78 -20.57 1.67
N LYS A 161 8.00 -21.06 2.89
CA LYS A 161 8.88 -22.23 3.13
C LYS A 161 8.40 -23.46 2.36
N ASN A 162 7.10 -23.72 2.35
CA ASN A 162 6.45 -24.66 1.46
C ASN A 162 5.44 -23.91 0.56
N PRO A 163 5.79 -23.61 -0.71
CA PRO A 163 4.95 -22.83 -1.61
C PRO A 163 3.56 -23.44 -1.91
N THR A 164 3.35 -24.73 -1.63
CA THR A 164 2.03 -25.36 -1.81
C THR A 164 1.02 -25.00 -0.71
N VAL A 165 1.48 -24.57 0.47
CA VAL A 165 0.62 -24.27 1.62
C VAL A 165 0.89 -22.90 2.24
N ASP A 166 2.15 -22.45 2.18
CA ASP A 166 2.58 -21.19 2.77
C ASP A 166 2.41 -20.04 1.78
N PRO A 167 1.79 -18.91 2.20
CA PRO A 167 1.68 -17.74 1.36
C PRO A 167 3.07 -17.12 1.12
N ARG A 168 3.19 -16.41 -0.02
CA ARG A 168 4.37 -15.61 -0.33
C ARG A 168 4.68 -14.60 0.78
N VAL A 169 5.94 -14.52 1.19
CA VAL A 169 6.46 -13.59 2.19
C VAL A 169 6.83 -12.27 1.51
N PRO A 170 6.27 -11.12 1.93
CA PRO A 170 6.67 -9.84 1.37
C PRO A 170 8.07 -9.43 1.84
N GLY A 171 8.81 -8.74 0.97
CA GLY A 171 9.93 -7.92 1.44
C GLY A 171 9.40 -6.84 2.37
N LYS A 172 10.13 -6.55 3.46
CA LYS A 172 9.62 -5.72 4.56
C LYS A 172 10.65 -4.70 4.98
N GLN A 173 10.21 -3.45 5.12
CA GLN A 173 10.95 -2.41 5.83
C GLN A 173 10.03 -1.68 6.79
N GLN A 174 10.57 -1.22 7.91
CA GLN A 174 9.79 -0.52 8.93
C GLN A 174 10.61 0.58 9.58
N SER A 175 9.93 1.62 10.06
CA SER A 175 10.52 2.62 10.93
C SER A 175 9.53 3.05 12.00
N VAL A 176 10.05 3.38 13.17
CA VAL A 176 9.32 4.19 14.14
C VAL A 176 9.54 5.66 13.78
N ILE A 177 8.50 6.47 13.99
CA ILE A 177 8.50 7.91 13.79
C ILE A 177 8.06 8.54 15.11
N SER A 178 8.82 9.52 15.59
CA SER A 178 8.50 10.27 16.80
C SER A 178 7.93 11.65 16.49
N PHE A 179 6.98 12.04 17.33
CA PHE A 179 6.30 13.33 17.25
C PHE A 179 6.25 13.99 18.63
N THR A 180 6.50 15.29 18.67
CA THR A 180 6.26 16.14 19.84
C THR A 180 4.87 16.77 19.78
N LYS A 181 4.27 16.99 20.95
CA LYS A 181 3.02 17.77 21.09
C LYS A 181 3.25 19.27 21.23
N LYS A 182 4.51 19.72 21.36
CA LYS A 182 4.85 21.14 21.59
C LYS A 182 4.38 22.04 20.44
N GLY A 183 4.49 21.57 19.20
CA GLY A 183 4.06 22.28 18.00
C GLY A 183 2.64 21.96 17.55
N THR A 184 1.90 21.14 18.31
CA THR A 184 0.55 20.66 17.95
C THR A 184 -0.38 20.70 19.17
N PRO A 185 -0.61 21.88 19.79
CA PRO A 185 -1.46 21.97 20.97
C PRO A 185 -2.87 21.43 20.69
N GLY A 186 -3.38 20.61 21.60
CA GLY A 186 -4.71 20.02 21.49
C GLY A 186 -4.84 18.83 20.54
N ILE A 187 -3.74 18.34 19.93
CA ILE A 187 -3.79 17.18 19.05
C ILE A 187 -4.40 15.96 19.76
N ASN A 188 -5.42 15.38 19.13
CA ASN A 188 -6.17 14.26 19.64
C ASN A 188 -5.85 12.99 18.86
N ILE A 189 -4.81 12.29 19.32
CA ILE A 189 -4.36 11.02 18.73
C ILE A 189 -5.45 9.94 18.80
N VAL A 190 -6.27 9.96 19.85
CA VAL A 190 -7.38 9.00 20.03
C VAL A 190 -8.48 9.23 18.98
N LYS A 191 -8.70 10.46 18.53
CA LYS A 191 -9.61 10.78 17.43
C LYS A 191 -9.00 10.61 16.04
N GLY A 192 -7.82 10.01 15.94
CA GLY A 192 -7.17 9.75 14.65
C GLY A 192 -6.35 10.90 14.09
N GLU A 193 -6.14 12.01 14.81
CA GLU A 193 -5.39 13.17 14.30
C GLU A 193 -3.88 12.93 14.11
N GLY A 194 -3.40 11.75 14.52
CA GLY A 194 -2.04 11.27 14.26
C GLY A 194 -1.88 10.44 12.98
N PHE A 195 -2.97 10.18 12.24
CA PHE A 195 -2.93 9.44 10.98
C PHE A 195 -2.73 10.39 9.78
N PRO A 196 -2.16 9.90 8.67
CA PRO A 196 -2.02 10.69 7.46
C PRO A 196 -3.38 11.02 6.84
N THR A 197 -3.44 12.14 6.15
CA THR A 197 -4.59 12.51 5.31
C THR A 197 -4.36 12.16 3.85
N ARG A 198 -3.11 12.02 3.42
CA ARG A 198 -2.70 11.45 2.13
C ARG A 198 -1.36 10.76 2.22
N LEU A 199 -1.15 9.81 1.33
CA LEU A 199 0.09 9.07 1.22
C LEU A 199 0.43 8.83 -0.25
N TYR A 200 1.70 8.99 -0.62
CA TYR A 200 2.20 8.57 -1.92
C TYR A 200 3.35 7.59 -1.75
N PHE A 201 3.41 6.58 -2.61
CA PHE A 201 4.55 5.68 -2.72
C PHE A 201 5.13 5.80 -4.13
N ASP A 202 6.42 6.14 -4.23
CA ASP A 202 7.12 6.33 -5.51
C ASP A 202 6.38 7.21 -6.54
N GLY A 203 5.62 8.20 -6.04
CA GLY A 203 4.87 9.17 -6.85
C GLY A 203 3.40 8.81 -7.13
N GLU A 204 2.94 7.61 -6.80
CA GLU A 204 1.54 7.20 -6.94
C GLU A 204 0.77 7.43 -5.64
N GLU A 205 -0.42 8.05 -5.73
CA GLU A 205 -1.30 8.26 -4.56
C GLU A 205 -1.92 6.95 -4.11
N CYS A 206 -1.77 6.65 -2.82
CA CYS A 206 -2.39 5.51 -2.18
C CYS A 206 -3.71 5.93 -1.51
N ALA A 207 -4.77 5.15 -1.71
CA ALA A 207 -6.03 5.36 -1.03
C ALA A 207 -5.89 5.03 0.47
N LEU A 208 -6.49 5.86 1.31
CA LEU A 208 -6.55 5.67 2.75
C LEU A 208 -7.96 5.20 3.14
N PRO A 209 -8.11 4.42 4.22
CA PRO A 209 -9.43 4.04 4.70
C PRO A 209 -10.20 5.26 5.23
N ASP A 210 -11.52 5.24 5.06
CA ASP A 210 -12.42 6.30 5.56
C ASP A 210 -12.49 6.34 7.09
N GLU A 211 -12.24 5.19 7.73
CA GLU A 211 -12.30 5.00 9.17
C GLU A 211 -10.93 4.59 9.71
N ILE A 212 -10.61 5.16 10.87
CA ILE A 212 -9.41 4.84 11.64
C ILE A 212 -9.84 3.91 12.79
N PRO A 213 -9.12 2.79 13.04
CA PRO A 213 -9.44 1.85 14.12
C PRO A 213 -9.38 2.45 15.54
#